data_AF-A0A9X1FN90-F1
#
_entry.id   AF-A0A9X1FN90-F1
#
_cell.length_a   1.000
_cell.length_b   1.000
_cell.length_c   1.000
_cell.angle_alpha   90.00
_cell.angle_beta   90.00
_cell.angle_gamma   90.00
#
_symmetry.space_group_name_H-M   'P 1'
#
loop_
_entity.id
_entity.type
_entity.pdbx_description
1 polymer ?
#
loop_
_entity_poly.entity_id
_entity_poly.type
_entity_poly.pdbx_seq_one_letter_code
_entity_poly.pdbx_strand_id
1 'polypeptide(L)'
;MKSVLFVVSISLLMVSCNGQIKTEDSQSTLQTKGTIATKFQQTSLRNSGLPYLQTSIKDPLFYIDGQLCQHLRKIYQDKNGQLWFGTNVYGIMRYDGEKLKYFDDKDGVDGRITGILEDKKGNVWFGSASGLIKYDGVTFTTFSKQVQDTYSNEVWSILIDSKGTFWVGTTNGVSHFDGKEFIPFPIPKAKVKNSTTVYSYNRITSIVEDKNGAFWFGTDGFGITKYDGNNFTFYTKENGLPDNNVTEMMMDSRGNIWIGTNFGGVSMFNGKSFTNFTEKGIIKGIEVGSFYEDKKGTIWFAAENHGVYNYNGKSFTSFNEEHGLNTNGVLSIYQDKEDRFWFGGWGGLFRYDGTSFTSVTAQGPWGK
;
A
#
# COMPACT_ATOMS: atom_id res chain seq x y z
N MET A 1 -56.76 -10.67 31.41
CA MET A 1 -56.22 -12.05 31.35
C MET A 1 -56.45 -12.61 29.95
N LYS A 2 -55.40 -12.70 29.14
CA LYS A 2 -55.31 -13.57 27.95
C LYS A 2 -53.83 -13.93 27.82
N SER A 3 -53.52 -15.22 27.87
CA SER A 3 -52.18 -15.79 27.76
C SER A 3 -51.93 -16.21 26.31
N VAL A 4 -50.73 -15.92 25.77
CA VAL A 4 -50.26 -16.43 24.47
C VAL A 4 -48.86 -17.04 24.67
N LEU A 5 -48.72 -18.25 24.14
CA LEU A 5 -47.59 -19.17 24.27
C LEU A 5 -46.50 -18.83 23.24
N PHE A 6 -45.24 -18.79 23.67
CA PHE A 6 -44.05 -18.59 22.81
C PHE A 6 -43.47 -19.96 22.42
N VAL A 7 -43.20 -20.19 21.13
CA VAL A 7 -42.41 -21.35 20.65
C VAL A 7 -41.10 -20.81 20.08
N VAL A 8 -40.00 -21.29 20.67
CA VAL A 8 -38.62 -21.08 20.22
C VAL A 8 -38.26 -22.24 19.29
N SER A 9 -37.58 -21.96 18.17
CA SER A 9 -36.91 -23.00 17.38
C SER A 9 -35.46 -22.62 17.13
N ILE A 10 -34.59 -23.50 17.62
CA ILE A 10 -33.13 -23.54 17.49
C ILE A 10 -32.80 -24.32 16.22
N SER A 11 -31.84 -23.86 15.42
CA SER A 11 -31.27 -24.64 14.31
C SER A 11 -29.76 -24.70 14.45
N LEU A 12 -29.24 -25.90 14.64
CA LEU A 12 -27.83 -26.26 14.66
C LEU A 12 -27.40 -26.80 13.27
N LEU A 13 -26.13 -26.59 12.95
CA LEU A 13 -25.38 -27.02 11.75
C LEU A 13 -25.36 -28.54 11.52
N MET A 14 -25.14 -28.98 10.25
CA MET A 14 -23.91 -29.69 9.82
C MET A 14 -23.93 -30.18 8.35
N VAL A 15 -22.71 -30.36 7.84
CA VAL A 15 -22.16 -30.59 6.49
C VAL A 15 -22.39 -32.00 5.89
N SER A 16 -22.38 -32.15 4.55
CA SER A 16 -21.99 -33.37 3.75
C SER A 16 -22.46 -33.22 2.27
N CYS A 17 -21.88 -33.76 1.19
CA CYS A 17 -20.55 -34.25 0.77
C CYS A 17 -20.60 -34.49 -0.77
N ASN A 18 -19.42 -34.68 -1.37
CA ASN A 18 -19.11 -35.01 -2.78
C ASN A 18 -19.95 -36.11 -3.46
N GLY A 19 -20.07 -36.02 -4.79
CA GLY A 19 -20.47 -37.12 -5.68
C GLY A 19 -19.50 -37.30 -6.85
N GLN A 20 -18.66 -38.34 -6.80
CA GLN A 20 -17.95 -38.93 -7.94
C GLN A 20 -18.82 -40.05 -8.56
N ILE A 21 -18.81 -40.20 -9.89
CA ILE A 21 -19.40 -41.35 -10.60
C ILE A 21 -18.28 -42.21 -11.19
N LYS A 22 -18.36 -43.53 -10.97
CA LYS A 22 -17.50 -44.58 -11.55
C LYS A 22 -18.18 -45.29 -12.73
N THR A 23 -17.33 -45.88 -13.55
CA THR A 23 -17.42 -46.52 -14.88
C THR A 23 -18.04 -47.93 -14.95
N GLU A 24 -18.51 -48.31 -16.16
CA GLU A 24 -18.42 -49.61 -16.92
C GLU A 24 -19.58 -49.65 -17.97
N ASP A 25 -19.54 -50.21 -19.20
CA ASP A 25 -18.58 -51.04 -19.93
C ASP A 25 -18.87 -51.03 -21.48
N SER A 26 -17.91 -51.59 -22.21
CA SER A 26 -17.56 -51.81 -23.64
C SER A 26 -18.53 -52.01 -24.88
N GLN A 27 -17.94 -51.70 -26.06
CA GLN A 27 -17.93 -52.36 -27.41
C GLN A 27 -18.59 -51.73 -28.70
N SER A 28 -17.70 -51.44 -29.67
CA SER A 28 -17.80 -51.45 -31.17
C SER A 28 -18.60 -50.30 -31.85
N THR A 29 -18.31 -49.76 -33.05
CA THR A 29 -17.41 -50.05 -34.19
C THR A 29 -17.16 -48.74 -35.00
N LEU A 30 -16.13 -48.73 -35.85
CA LEU A 30 -15.63 -47.64 -36.71
C LEU A 30 -16.64 -47.01 -37.71
N GLN A 31 -16.53 -45.70 -37.99
CA GLN A 31 -16.27 -45.17 -39.35
C GLN A 31 -15.97 -43.65 -39.38
N THR A 32 -15.11 -43.29 -40.32
CA THR A 32 -14.43 -42.01 -40.57
C THR A 32 -15.22 -41.00 -41.43
N LYS A 33 -14.91 -39.70 -41.23
CA LYS A 33 -14.90 -38.53 -42.16
C LYS A 33 -15.21 -37.28 -41.31
N GLY A 34 -14.44 -36.20 -41.19
CA GLY A 34 -13.29 -35.67 -41.91
C GLY A 34 -13.56 -34.19 -42.18
N THR A 35 -13.09 -33.27 -41.31
CA THR A 35 -13.02 -31.83 -41.63
C THR A 35 -11.87 -31.12 -40.88
N ILE A 36 -10.80 -30.84 -41.64
CA ILE A 36 -9.85 -29.71 -41.62
C ILE A 36 -9.55 -29.02 -40.27
N ALA A 37 -8.35 -29.28 -39.74
CA ALA A 37 -7.67 -28.45 -38.74
C ALA A 37 -6.67 -27.51 -39.44
N THR A 38 -6.87 -26.20 -39.31
CA THR A 38 -5.91 -25.17 -39.74
C THR A 38 -4.79 -25.09 -38.70
N LYS A 39 -3.59 -25.54 -39.08
CA LYS A 39 -2.36 -25.39 -38.29
C LYS A 39 -1.97 -23.91 -38.21
N PHE A 40 -1.96 -23.33 -37.01
CA PHE A 40 -1.14 -22.15 -36.73
C PHE A 40 0.27 -22.62 -36.39
N GLN A 41 1.24 -22.32 -37.26
CA GLN A 41 2.66 -22.42 -36.97
C GLN A 41 3.03 -21.33 -35.96
N GLN A 42 3.38 -21.76 -34.75
CA GLN A 42 4.01 -20.90 -33.76
C GLN A 42 5.49 -20.76 -34.15
N THR A 43 5.83 -19.70 -34.89
CA THR A 43 7.24 -19.32 -35.08
C THR A 43 7.75 -18.75 -33.77
N SER A 44 8.62 -19.52 -33.12
CA SER A 44 9.37 -19.16 -31.92
C SER A 44 10.23 -17.92 -32.17
N LEU A 45 9.92 -16.81 -31.50
CA LEU A 45 10.88 -15.73 -31.30
C LEU A 45 11.71 -16.02 -30.06
N ARG A 46 13.02 -15.91 -30.26
CA ARG A 46 14.09 -16.33 -29.36
C ARG A 46 14.15 -15.52 -28.08
N ASN A 47 14.38 -16.26 -26.99
CA ASN A 47 15.07 -15.89 -25.75
C ASN A 47 15.84 -14.57 -25.79
N SER A 48 15.39 -13.59 -25.00
CA SER A 48 16.29 -12.62 -24.35
C SER A 48 16.36 -12.98 -22.87
N GLY A 49 17.56 -13.30 -22.41
CA GLY A 49 17.81 -13.98 -21.15
C GLY A 49 17.63 -13.10 -19.92
N LEU A 50 16.81 -13.58 -18.99
CA LEU A 50 16.96 -13.35 -17.56
C LEU A 50 16.86 -14.71 -16.87
N PRO A 51 17.97 -15.30 -16.37
CA PRO A 51 17.96 -16.65 -15.80
C PRO A 51 17.13 -16.78 -14.52
N TYR A 52 16.70 -15.67 -13.91
CA TYR A 52 15.93 -15.66 -12.67
C TYR A 52 14.41 -15.87 -12.85
N LEU A 53 13.88 -15.68 -14.06
CA LEU A 53 12.45 -15.86 -14.34
C LEU A 53 12.06 -17.31 -14.65
N GLN A 54 13.02 -18.23 -14.76
CA GLN A 54 12.76 -19.60 -15.21
C GLN A 54 12.47 -20.60 -14.09
N THR A 55 12.69 -20.27 -12.82
CA THR A 55 12.47 -21.23 -11.73
C THR A 55 11.57 -20.66 -10.63
N SER A 56 10.34 -21.19 -10.62
CA SER A 56 9.40 -21.35 -9.50
C SER A 56 8.47 -20.22 -9.05
N ILE A 57 8.26 -19.14 -9.82
CA ILE A 57 7.01 -18.36 -9.70
C ILE A 57 6.31 -18.32 -11.05
N LYS A 58 5.61 -19.40 -11.40
CA LYS A 58 4.53 -19.33 -12.38
C LYS A 58 3.33 -18.74 -11.66
N ASP A 59 3.29 -17.42 -11.51
CA ASP A 59 2.11 -16.76 -10.97
C ASP A 59 1.12 -16.52 -12.12
N PRO A 60 -0.05 -17.17 -12.12
CA PRO A 60 -1.06 -17.02 -13.16
C PRO A 60 -1.74 -15.63 -13.19
N LEU A 61 -1.35 -14.70 -12.30
CA LEU A 61 -1.98 -13.38 -12.13
C LEU A 61 -1.18 -12.20 -12.72
N PHE A 62 -0.25 -12.43 -13.65
CA PHE A 62 0.23 -11.33 -14.50
C PHE A 62 -0.91 -10.88 -15.43
N TYR A 63 -1.76 -9.97 -14.94
CA TYR A 63 -2.82 -9.36 -15.74
C TYR A 63 -2.26 -8.52 -16.90
N ILE A 64 -0.97 -8.15 -16.84
CA ILE A 64 -0.25 -7.42 -17.88
C ILE A 64 1.12 -8.07 -18.08
N ASP A 65 1.43 -8.46 -19.32
CA ASP A 65 2.70 -9.07 -19.68
C ASP A 65 3.89 -8.15 -19.34
N GLY A 66 4.93 -8.71 -18.72
CA GLY A 66 6.19 -8.01 -18.44
C GLY A 66 6.23 -7.17 -17.16
N GLN A 67 5.16 -7.14 -16.37
CA GLN A 67 5.16 -6.40 -15.10
C GLN A 67 6.14 -6.96 -14.07
N LEU A 68 6.58 -6.08 -13.16
CA LEU A 68 7.63 -6.38 -12.18
C LEU A 68 7.13 -7.17 -10.97
N CYS A 69 5.89 -6.90 -10.56
CA CYS A 69 5.19 -7.51 -9.44
C CYS A 69 3.69 -7.18 -9.53
N GLN A 70 2.85 -7.91 -8.78
CA GLN A 70 1.40 -7.64 -8.76
C GLN A 70 1.03 -6.39 -7.97
N HIS A 71 1.74 -6.11 -6.88
CA HIS A 71 1.39 -5.06 -5.94
C HIS A 71 2.66 -4.35 -5.48
N LEU A 72 2.92 -3.18 -6.06
CA LEU A 72 3.97 -2.28 -5.64
C LEU A 72 3.41 -1.33 -4.59
N ARG A 73 3.98 -1.36 -3.39
CA ARG A 73 3.45 -0.64 -2.21
C ARG A 73 4.14 0.67 -1.91
N LYS A 74 5.46 0.73 -2.04
CA LYS A 74 6.21 1.97 -1.81
C LYS A 74 7.36 2.12 -2.77
N ILE A 75 7.63 3.37 -3.11
CA ILE A 75 8.72 3.81 -3.97
C ILE A 75 9.54 4.81 -3.18
N TYR A 76 10.86 4.70 -3.26
CA TYR A 76 11.78 5.65 -2.66
C TYR A 76 13.08 5.71 -3.47
N GLN A 77 13.68 6.90 -3.60
CA GLN A 77 15.02 7.05 -4.16
C GLN A 77 16.01 7.43 -3.06
N ASP A 78 17.05 6.63 -2.88
CA ASP A 78 18.10 6.90 -1.89
C ASP A 78 19.04 8.04 -2.32
N LYS A 79 19.91 8.48 -1.41
CA LYS A 79 20.90 9.53 -1.66
C LYS A 79 21.84 9.22 -2.82
N ASN A 80 22.13 7.94 -3.07
CA ASN A 80 23.00 7.46 -4.14
C ASN A 80 22.27 7.38 -5.50
N GLY A 81 20.96 7.64 -5.53
CA GLY A 81 20.16 7.66 -6.76
C GLY A 81 19.48 6.33 -7.08
N GLN A 82 19.63 5.30 -6.25
CA GLN A 82 18.99 4.01 -6.48
C GLN A 82 17.50 4.10 -6.14
N LEU A 83 16.67 3.55 -7.00
CA LEU A 83 15.24 3.41 -6.75
C LEU A 83 14.97 2.11 -6.01
N TRP A 84 14.21 2.21 -4.93
CA TRP A 84 13.78 1.11 -4.08
C TRP A 84 12.27 0.96 -4.18
N PHE A 85 11.83 -0.29 -4.32
CA PHE A 85 10.43 -0.65 -4.47
C PHE A 85 10.08 -1.72 -3.45
N GLY A 86 9.11 -1.40 -2.60
CA GLY A 86 8.51 -2.35 -1.67
C GLY A 86 7.33 -3.05 -2.32
N THR A 87 7.18 -4.36 -2.11
CA THR A 87 6.10 -5.15 -2.70
C THR A 87 5.30 -5.92 -1.64
N ASN A 88 4.13 -6.46 -2.01
CA ASN A 88 3.37 -7.32 -1.11
C ASN A 88 3.98 -8.71 -0.90
N VAL A 89 4.63 -9.27 -1.93
CA VAL A 89 4.98 -10.71 -1.99
C VAL A 89 6.43 -10.96 -2.40
N TYR A 90 7.01 -10.07 -3.21
CA TYR A 90 8.33 -10.26 -3.82
C TYR A 90 9.47 -9.60 -3.01
N GLY A 91 9.22 -9.28 -1.75
CA GLY A 91 10.16 -8.52 -0.91
C GLY A 91 10.44 -7.13 -1.49
N ILE A 92 11.72 -6.85 -1.71
CA ILE A 92 12.23 -5.54 -2.16
C ILE A 92 12.82 -5.66 -3.57
N MET A 93 12.52 -4.69 -4.43
CA MET A 93 13.22 -4.52 -5.71
C MET A 93 14.08 -3.25 -5.66
N ARG A 94 15.26 -3.28 -6.28
CA ARG A 94 16.16 -2.14 -6.38
C ARG A 94 16.63 -1.94 -7.80
N TYR A 95 16.47 -0.74 -8.33
CA TYR A 95 17.00 -0.32 -9.62
C TYR A 95 18.17 0.66 -9.42
N ASP A 96 19.34 0.31 -9.93
CA ASP A 96 20.57 1.09 -9.75
C ASP A 96 20.86 2.08 -10.90
N GLY A 97 19.96 2.18 -11.88
CA GLY A 97 20.17 2.96 -13.10
C GLY A 97 20.44 2.10 -14.33
N GLU A 98 20.89 0.86 -14.14
CA GLU A 98 21.17 -0.09 -15.22
C GLU A 98 20.39 -1.40 -15.06
N LYS A 99 20.27 -1.91 -13.84
CA LYS A 99 19.74 -3.24 -13.53
C LYS A 99 18.75 -3.21 -12.39
N LEU A 100 17.71 -4.03 -12.54
CA LEU A 100 16.78 -4.36 -11.47
C LEU A 100 17.26 -5.61 -10.72
N LYS A 101 17.40 -5.49 -9.40
CA LYS A 101 17.71 -6.60 -8.50
C LYS A 101 16.53 -6.83 -7.54
N TYR A 102 16.25 -8.10 -7.25
CA TYR A 102 15.25 -8.53 -6.29
C TYR A 102 15.95 -9.03 -5.02
N PHE A 103 15.34 -8.77 -3.87
CA PHE A 103 15.78 -9.24 -2.56
C PHE A 103 14.61 -9.94 -1.86
N ASP A 104 14.84 -11.19 -1.46
CA ASP A 104 13.84 -12.09 -0.89
C ASP A 104 14.27 -12.66 0.47
N ASP A 105 13.60 -13.73 0.91
CA ASP A 105 13.84 -14.41 2.17
C ASP A 105 15.29 -14.88 2.33
N LYS A 106 15.96 -15.24 1.23
CA LYS A 106 17.37 -15.66 1.23
C LYS A 106 18.32 -14.50 1.51
N ASP A 107 17.90 -13.28 1.20
CA ASP A 107 18.63 -12.06 1.52
C ASP A 107 18.29 -11.52 2.92
N GLY A 108 17.39 -12.18 3.66
CA GLY A 108 16.88 -11.70 4.96
C GLY A 108 15.72 -10.70 4.83
N VAL A 109 15.07 -10.64 3.67
CA VAL A 109 13.93 -9.77 3.39
C VAL A 109 12.66 -10.60 3.36
N ASP A 110 11.83 -10.46 4.38
CA ASP A 110 10.59 -11.22 4.50
C ASP A 110 9.36 -10.30 4.62
N GLY A 111 8.26 -10.79 4.06
CA GLY A 111 6.95 -10.19 4.18
C GLY A 111 6.71 -8.97 3.28
N ARG A 112 5.50 -8.42 3.45
CA ARG A 112 5.03 -7.22 2.76
C ARG A 112 5.84 -6.01 3.19
N ILE A 113 6.33 -5.24 2.23
CA ILE A 113 7.05 -3.99 2.48
C ILE A 113 6.09 -2.80 2.40
N THR A 114 5.90 -2.11 3.52
CA THR A 114 4.88 -1.06 3.72
C THR A 114 5.46 0.35 3.81
N GLY A 115 6.75 0.47 4.15
CA GLY A 115 7.44 1.75 4.28
C GLY A 115 8.88 1.63 3.80
N ILE A 116 9.42 2.73 3.27
CA ILE A 116 10.83 2.86 2.90
C ILE A 116 11.28 4.28 3.27
N LEU A 117 12.41 4.39 3.97
CA LEU A 117 13.04 5.67 4.26
C LEU A 117 14.55 5.52 4.39
N GLU A 118 15.29 6.62 4.37
CA GLU A 118 16.74 6.64 4.56
C GLU A 118 17.10 7.44 5.82
N ASP A 119 18.01 6.90 6.63
CA ASP A 119 18.52 7.63 7.79
C ASP A 119 19.69 8.57 7.43
N LYS A 120 20.09 9.43 8.37
CA LYS A 120 21.19 10.40 8.16
C LYS A 120 22.55 9.74 7.89
N LYS A 121 22.73 8.46 8.24
CA LYS A 121 23.96 7.70 7.95
C LYS A 121 23.92 7.09 6.54
N GLY A 122 22.76 7.07 5.89
CA GLY A 122 22.54 6.48 4.57
C GLY A 122 22.13 5.02 4.59
N ASN A 123 21.69 4.50 5.74
CA ASN A 123 21.06 3.20 5.75
C ASN A 123 19.63 3.34 5.24
N VAL A 124 19.20 2.39 4.42
CA VAL A 124 17.81 2.33 3.94
C VAL A 124 17.04 1.41 4.87
N TRP A 125 15.91 1.90 5.39
CA TRP A 125 15.05 1.17 6.31
C TRP A 125 13.73 0.84 5.65
N PHE A 126 13.22 -0.35 5.93
CA PHE A 126 12.00 -0.88 5.37
C PHE A 126 11.06 -1.30 6.50
N GLY A 127 9.79 -0.94 6.37
CA GLY A 127 8.72 -1.49 7.19
C GLY A 127 8.26 -2.79 6.57
N SER A 128 8.22 -3.86 7.36
CA SER A 128 7.82 -5.18 6.88
C SER A 128 6.75 -5.81 7.78
N ALA A 129 6.16 -6.92 7.31
CA ALA A 129 5.27 -7.73 8.12
C ALA A 129 5.95 -8.31 9.37
N SER A 130 7.28 -8.46 9.33
CA SER A 130 8.08 -9.09 10.38
C SER A 130 8.80 -8.08 11.28
N GLY A 131 8.67 -6.77 11.02
CA GLY A 131 9.33 -5.71 11.79
C GLY A 131 10.04 -4.68 10.91
N LEU A 132 11.11 -4.07 11.42
CA LEU A 132 11.98 -3.19 10.64
C LEU A 132 13.10 -3.98 9.99
N ILE A 133 13.36 -3.72 8.72
CA ILE A 133 14.53 -4.25 8.01
C ILE A 133 15.46 -3.09 7.71
N LYS A 134 16.74 -3.23 8.05
CA LYS A 134 17.79 -2.26 7.75
C LYS A 134 18.69 -2.80 6.65
N TYR A 135 18.95 -2.01 5.63
CA TYR A 135 20.03 -2.22 4.67
C TYR A 135 21.17 -1.22 4.93
N ASP A 136 22.35 -1.72 5.25
CA ASP A 136 23.53 -0.89 5.55
C ASP A 136 24.44 -0.61 4.34
N GLY A 137 23.98 -0.97 3.13
CA GLY A 137 24.77 -0.92 1.90
C GLY A 137 25.41 -2.26 1.54
N VAL A 138 25.42 -3.23 2.45
CA VAL A 138 26.00 -4.57 2.23
C VAL A 138 24.97 -5.65 2.53
N THR A 139 24.35 -5.61 3.71
CA THR A 139 23.49 -6.68 4.24
C THR A 139 22.15 -6.14 4.73
N PHE A 140 21.16 -7.03 4.77
CA PHE A 140 19.89 -6.77 5.45
C PHE A 140 19.92 -7.32 6.88
N THR A 141 19.41 -6.56 7.83
CA THR A 141 19.23 -6.98 9.23
C THR A 141 17.81 -6.67 9.67
N THR A 142 17.12 -7.68 10.22
CA THR A 142 15.73 -7.56 10.68
C THR A 142 15.67 -7.35 12.20
N PHE A 143 14.87 -6.38 12.61
CA PHE A 143 14.58 -6.03 13.99
C PHE A 143 13.09 -6.25 14.26
N SER A 144 12.79 -7.13 15.20
CA SER A 144 11.42 -7.51 15.55
C SER A 144 11.27 -7.62 17.07
N LYS A 145 10.04 -7.44 17.59
CA LYS A 145 9.73 -7.78 18.97
C LYS A 145 9.67 -9.29 19.10
N GLN A 146 10.26 -9.81 20.17
CA GLN A 146 10.16 -11.23 20.53
C GLN A 146 8.84 -11.45 21.27
N VAL A 147 7.78 -11.70 20.51
CA VAL A 147 6.40 -11.84 21.00
C VAL A 147 5.78 -13.09 20.37
N GLN A 148 4.88 -13.73 21.11
CA GLN A 148 4.23 -14.96 20.66
C GLN A 148 3.32 -14.71 19.45
N ASP A 149 2.76 -13.50 19.33
CA ASP A 149 1.94 -13.06 18.21
C ASP A 149 2.77 -12.19 17.23
N THR A 150 3.13 -12.78 16.09
CA THR A 150 3.91 -12.12 15.04
C THR A 150 3.16 -10.99 14.35
N TYR A 151 1.81 -10.97 14.36
CA TYR A 151 1.05 -9.89 13.74
C TYR A 151 1.36 -8.53 14.35
N SER A 152 1.73 -8.50 15.64
CA SER A 152 2.09 -7.27 16.34
C SER A 152 3.38 -6.61 15.83
N ASN A 153 4.19 -7.33 15.05
CA ASN A 153 5.37 -6.83 14.36
C ASN A 153 5.06 -6.24 12.98
N GLU A 154 3.85 -6.39 12.43
CA GLU A 154 3.51 -5.86 11.11
C GLU A 154 3.54 -4.33 11.16
N VAL A 155 4.60 -3.77 10.57
CA VAL A 155 4.83 -2.34 10.47
C VAL A 155 3.96 -1.78 9.35
N TRP A 156 3.23 -0.70 9.64
CA TRP A 156 2.37 -0.02 8.69
C TRP A 156 2.81 1.42 8.40
N SER A 157 3.53 2.04 9.33
CA SER A 157 4.07 3.39 9.16
C SER A 157 5.42 3.50 9.86
N ILE A 158 6.36 4.18 9.21
CA ILE A 158 7.65 4.54 9.82
C ILE A 158 7.91 6.01 9.55
N LEU A 159 8.40 6.71 10.58
CA LEU A 159 8.86 8.09 10.48
C LEU A 159 10.19 8.19 11.24
N ILE A 160 11.17 8.90 10.67
CA ILE A 160 12.29 9.44 11.44
C ILE A 160 11.94 10.89 11.73
N ASP A 161 11.79 11.24 13.01
CA ASP A 161 11.47 12.60 13.40
C ASP A 161 12.65 13.57 13.21
N SER A 162 12.38 14.86 13.38
CA SER A 162 13.36 15.95 13.28
C SER A 162 14.59 15.76 14.19
N LYS A 163 14.44 15.01 15.30
CA LYS A 163 15.51 14.69 16.27
C LYS A 163 16.26 13.41 15.93
N GLY A 164 15.79 12.64 14.95
CA GLY A 164 16.39 11.37 14.52
C GLY A 164 15.82 10.14 15.23
N THR A 165 14.72 10.28 15.98
CA THR A 165 14.04 9.15 16.63
C THR A 165 13.16 8.44 15.61
N PHE A 166 13.22 7.10 15.60
CA PHE A 166 12.30 6.31 14.79
C PHE A 166 10.98 6.16 15.52
N TRP A 167 9.90 6.48 14.82
CA TRP A 167 8.53 6.19 15.19
C TRP A 167 8.01 5.06 14.30
N VAL A 168 7.56 3.99 14.93
CA VAL A 168 7.12 2.77 14.25
C VAL A 168 5.66 2.51 14.63
N GLY A 169 4.77 2.68 13.67
CA GLY A 169 3.35 2.34 13.79
C GLY A 169 3.12 0.92 13.29
N THR A 170 2.50 0.08 14.12
CA THR A 170 2.18 -1.32 13.80
C THR A 170 0.69 -1.58 13.93
N THR A 171 0.28 -2.82 13.70
CA THR A 171 -1.09 -3.32 14.00
C THR A 171 -1.43 -3.25 15.49
N ASN A 172 -0.45 -3.10 16.37
CA ASN A 172 -0.62 -3.12 17.82
C ASN A 172 -0.07 -1.86 18.52
N GLY A 173 -0.13 -0.72 17.84
CA GLY A 173 0.16 0.60 18.41
C GLY A 173 1.43 1.23 17.87
N VAL A 174 2.01 2.14 18.65
CA VAL A 174 3.23 2.88 18.30
C VAL A 174 4.37 2.47 19.22
N SER A 175 5.58 2.46 18.68
CA SER A 175 6.81 2.41 19.48
C SER A 175 7.87 3.35 18.92
N HIS A 176 8.72 3.84 19.80
CA HIS A 176 10.02 4.36 19.42
C HIS A 176 10.98 3.20 19.16
N PHE A 177 11.88 3.38 18.20
CA PHE A 177 12.98 2.45 17.98
C PHE A 177 14.32 3.17 18.13
N ASP A 178 15.17 2.69 19.02
CA ASP A 178 16.45 3.31 19.36
C ASP A 178 17.65 2.69 18.61
N GLY A 179 17.38 1.77 17.67
CA GLY A 179 18.39 0.99 16.97
C GLY A 179 18.59 -0.42 17.56
N LYS A 180 17.99 -0.73 18.71
CA LYS A 180 18.07 -2.04 19.37
C LYS A 180 16.70 -2.54 19.81
N GLU A 181 15.94 -1.69 20.50
CA GLU A 181 14.69 -2.06 21.14
C GLU A 181 13.53 -1.19 20.66
N PHE A 182 12.34 -1.77 20.72
CA PHE A 182 11.09 -1.06 20.45
C PHE A 182 10.43 -0.66 21.77
N ILE A 183 10.53 0.62 22.11
CA ILE A 183 9.96 1.20 23.33
C ILE A 183 8.51 1.61 23.05
N PRO A 184 7.50 0.97 23.67
CA PRO A 184 6.10 1.32 23.42
C PRO A 184 5.80 2.78 23.74
N PHE A 185 5.02 3.43 22.87
CA PHE A 185 4.47 4.77 23.10
C PHE A 185 2.94 4.68 23.13
N PRO A 186 2.33 4.61 24.33
CA PRO A 186 0.88 4.49 24.45
C PRO A 186 0.15 5.71 23.90
N ILE A 187 -0.81 5.46 23.02
CA ILE A 187 -1.66 6.47 22.42
C ILE A 187 -3.11 6.24 22.87
N PRO A 188 -3.73 7.20 23.59
CA PRO A 188 -5.14 7.11 23.91
C PRO A 188 -5.97 7.20 22.63
N LYS A 189 -7.16 6.61 22.67
CA LYS A 189 -8.11 6.64 21.56
C LYS A 189 -9.23 7.63 21.86
N ALA A 190 -9.74 8.24 20.78
CA ALA A 190 -10.95 9.03 20.84
C ALA A 190 -12.16 8.16 21.25
N LYS A 191 -13.13 8.76 21.94
CA LYS A 191 -14.42 8.11 22.20
C LYS A 191 -15.27 8.24 20.94
N VAL A 192 -15.38 7.15 20.18
CA VAL A 192 -16.20 7.08 18.96
C VAL A 192 -17.37 6.13 19.18
N LYS A 193 -18.58 6.59 18.90
CA LYS A 193 -19.79 5.75 18.95
C LYS A 193 -19.78 4.75 17.79
N ASN A 194 -19.97 3.47 18.09
CA ASN A 194 -20.03 2.39 17.09
C ASN A 194 -18.82 2.37 16.13
N SER A 195 -17.61 2.54 16.68
CA SER A 195 -16.39 2.43 15.87
C SER A 195 -16.30 1.04 15.22
N THR A 196 -15.99 1.04 13.92
CA THR A 196 -15.67 -0.15 13.14
C THR A 196 -14.24 -0.02 12.64
N THR A 197 -13.41 -1.02 12.92
CA THR A 197 -12.04 -1.13 12.42
C THR A 197 -12.00 -2.04 11.21
N VAL A 198 -11.14 -1.74 10.23
CA VAL A 198 -10.96 -2.58 9.04
C VAL A 198 -10.01 -3.75 9.32
N TYR A 199 -8.94 -3.53 10.09
CA TYR A 199 -7.89 -4.52 10.30
C TYR A 199 -7.60 -4.80 11.76
N SER A 200 -7.37 -3.78 12.60
CA SER A 200 -7.06 -4.00 14.02
C SER A 200 -7.37 -2.77 14.87
N TYR A 201 -7.92 -3.03 16.06
CA TYR A 201 -8.26 -2.02 17.06
C TYR A 201 -7.10 -1.10 17.43
N ASN A 202 -5.86 -1.61 17.47
CA ASN A 202 -4.68 -0.84 17.89
C ASN A 202 -3.85 -0.33 16.71
N ARG A 203 -4.29 -0.54 15.48
CA ARG A 203 -3.49 -0.26 14.31
C ARG A 203 -3.22 1.24 14.13
N ILE A 204 -1.98 1.53 13.77
CA ILE A 204 -1.54 2.85 13.36
C ILE A 204 -1.21 2.86 11.89
N THR A 205 -2.02 3.62 11.16
CA THR A 205 -2.01 3.63 9.69
C THR A 205 -1.04 4.66 9.14
N SER A 206 -0.80 5.75 9.87
CA SER A 206 0.08 6.82 9.45
C SER A 206 0.59 7.63 10.64
N ILE A 207 1.83 8.12 10.53
CA ILE A 207 2.46 9.00 11.51
C ILE A 207 3.04 10.20 10.77
N VAL A 208 2.69 11.41 11.20
CA VAL A 208 3.20 12.67 10.65
C VAL A 208 3.70 13.55 11.79
N GLU A 209 4.90 14.10 11.67
CA GLU A 209 5.39 15.21 12.51
C GLU A 209 5.03 16.52 11.82
N ASP A 210 4.35 17.43 12.53
CA ASP A 210 4.03 18.75 12.01
C ASP A 210 5.18 19.76 12.22
N LYS A 211 5.07 20.93 11.58
CA LYS A 211 6.11 21.99 11.65
C LYS A 211 6.38 22.52 13.06
N ASN A 212 5.47 22.29 14.01
CA ASN A 212 5.64 22.69 15.40
C ASN A 212 6.20 21.55 16.26
N GLY A 213 6.54 20.40 15.65
CA GLY A 213 7.03 19.21 16.34
C GLY A 213 5.94 18.38 17.01
N ALA A 214 4.66 18.62 16.71
CA ALA A 214 3.57 17.79 17.21
C ALA A 214 3.37 16.58 16.29
N PHE A 215 3.03 15.43 16.87
CA PHE A 215 2.84 14.18 16.14
C PHE A 215 1.36 13.92 15.91
N TRP A 216 1.02 13.48 14.71
CA TRP A 216 -0.33 13.10 14.30
C TRP A 216 -0.34 11.62 13.97
N PHE A 217 -1.21 10.88 14.62
CA PHE A 217 -1.36 9.43 14.48
C PHE A 217 -2.71 9.10 13.85
N GLY A 218 -2.68 8.55 12.63
CA GLY A 218 -3.84 8.01 11.95
C GLY A 218 -4.20 6.65 12.55
N THR A 219 -5.48 6.42 12.80
CA THR A 219 -5.97 5.21 13.45
C THR A 219 -7.02 4.50 12.61
N ASP A 220 -7.17 3.20 12.87
CA ASP A 220 -8.19 2.35 12.26
C ASP A 220 -9.50 2.46 13.07
N GLY A 221 -10.40 3.34 12.64
CA GLY A 221 -11.74 3.50 13.22
C GLY A 221 -11.87 4.50 14.38
N PHE A 222 -10.80 5.16 14.81
CA PHE A 222 -10.81 6.12 15.92
C PHE A 222 -10.38 7.54 15.52
N GLY A 223 -10.27 7.82 14.22
CA GLY A 223 -9.88 9.12 13.69
C GLY A 223 -8.38 9.38 13.81
N ILE A 224 -8.03 10.61 14.20
CA ILE A 224 -6.65 11.07 14.34
C ILE A 224 -6.40 11.49 15.79
N THR A 225 -5.29 11.02 16.35
CA THR A 225 -4.78 11.49 17.64
C THR A 225 -3.57 12.40 17.39
N LYS A 226 -3.64 13.66 17.83
CA LYS A 226 -2.53 14.61 17.84
C LYS A 226 -1.87 14.62 19.22
N TYR A 227 -0.55 14.63 19.28
CA TYR A 227 0.26 14.79 20.49
C TYR A 227 1.20 15.99 20.36
N ASP A 228 1.06 16.99 21.23
CA ASP A 228 1.87 18.22 21.19
C ASP A 228 3.15 18.18 22.04
N GLY A 229 3.50 17.01 22.58
CA GLY A 229 4.58 16.82 23.56
C GLY A 229 4.09 16.78 25.01
N ASN A 230 2.86 17.25 25.29
CA ASN A 230 2.27 17.23 26.62
C ASN A 230 0.86 16.61 26.62
N ASN A 231 0.02 16.98 25.66
CA ASN A 231 -1.40 16.66 25.61
C ASN A 231 -1.78 15.91 24.33
N PHE A 232 -2.83 15.11 24.46
CA PHE A 232 -3.48 14.46 23.32
C PHE A 232 -4.75 15.23 22.93
N THR A 233 -4.89 15.51 21.63
CA THR A 233 -6.11 16.08 21.02
C THR A 233 -6.64 15.09 20.00
N PHE A 234 -7.95 14.90 19.95
CA PHE A 234 -8.59 13.95 19.07
C PHE A 234 -9.39 14.65 17.98
N TYR A 235 -9.27 14.16 16.76
CA TYR A 235 -10.09 14.56 15.62
C TYR A 235 -10.83 13.33 15.10
N THR A 236 -12.14 13.45 15.01
CA THR A 236 -13.05 12.41 14.51
C THR A 236 -13.96 13.00 13.45
N LYS A 237 -14.87 12.18 12.91
CA LYS A 237 -15.93 12.63 12.02
C LYS A 237 -16.77 13.77 12.61
N GLU A 238 -16.98 13.77 13.93
CA GLU A 238 -17.69 14.85 14.64
C GLU A 238 -16.92 16.18 14.62
N ASN A 239 -15.61 16.14 14.39
CA ASN A 239 -14.76 17.32 14.28
C ASN A 239 -14.54 17.78 12.82
N GLY A 240 -15.18 17.11 11.85
CA GLY A 240 -15.08 17.43 10.43
C GLY A 240 -14.16 16.53 9.62
N LEU A 241 -13.61 15.45 10.20
CA LEU A 241 -12.96 14.43 9.40
C LEU A 241 -13.97 13.74 8.46
N PRO A 242 -13.55 13.32 7.26
CA PRO A 242 -14.42 12.62 6.33
C PRO A 242 -14.91 11.27 6.88
N ASP A 243 -14.02 10.52 7.54
CA ASP A 243 -14.32 9.27 8.24
C ASP A 243 -13.29 9.01 9.36
N ASN A 244 -13.61 8.10 10.29
CA ASN A 244 -12.71 7.72 11.38
C ASN A 244 -11.69 6.63 10.99
N ASN A 245 -11.84 5.97 9.84
CA ASN A 245 -10.89 5.01 9.30
C ASN A 245 -9.86 5.74 8.43
N VAL A 246 -8.81 6.25 9.07
CA VAL A 246 -7.74 7.00 8.40
C VAL A 246 -6.81 6.03 7.68
N THR A 247 -6.56 6.25 6.40
CA THR A 247 -5.67 5.41 5.58
C THR A 247 -4.24 5.93 5.58
N GLU A 248 -4.07 7.20 5.27
CA GLU A 248 -2.77 7.88 5.19
C GLU A 248 -2.95 9.38 5.45
N MET A 249 -1.90 10.00 5.99
CA MET A 249 -1.79 11.43 6.16
C MET A 249 -0.47 11.92 5.58
N MET A 250 -0.45 13.15 5.07
CA MET A 250 0.76 13.84 4.64
C MET A 250 0.68 15.31 4.99
N MET A 251 1.72 15.86 5.61
CA MET A 251 1.86 17.30 5.75
C MET A 251 2.50 17.87 4.48
N ASP A 252 1.87 18.88 3.89
CA ASP A 252 2.44 19.62 2.75
C ASP A 252 3.42 20.72 3.20
N SER A 253 4.20 21.23 2.26
CA SER A 253 5.20 22.29 2.46
C SER A 253 4.60 23.60 2.95
N ARG A 254 3.28 23.79 2.85
CA ARG A 254 2.54 24.95 3.36
C ARG A 254 2.06 24.74 4.80
N GLY A 255 2.17 23.53 5.34
CA GLY A 255 1.76 23.18 6.70
C GLY A 255 0.30 22.71 6.80
N ASN A 256 -0.34 22.41 5.68
CA ASN A 256 -1.62 21.72 5.69
C ASN A 256 -1.39 20.21 5.84
N ILE A 257 -2.33 19.52 6.48
CA ILE A 257 -2.32 18.06 6.54
C ILE A 257 -3.39 17.56 5.57
N TRP A 258 -2.99 16.74 4.61
CA TRP A 258 -3.87 15.99 3.73
C TRP A 258 -4.20 14.65 4.37
N ILE A 259 -5.47 14.28 4.37
CA ILE A 259 -5.99 13.10 5.05
C ILE A 259 -6.84 12.29 4.07
N GLY A 260 -6.46 11.04 3.89
CA GLY A 260 -7.25 10.02 3.21
C GLY A 260 -7.97 9.14 4.22
N THR A 261 -9.12 8.60 3.81
CA THR A 261 -9.88 7.64 4.62
C THR A 261 -10.35 6.48 3.75
N ASN A 262 -10.79 5.40 4.40
CA ASN A 262 -11.37 4.24 3.71
C ASN A 262 -12.80 4.52 3.23
N PHE A 263 -13.58 5.38 3.91
CA PHE A 263 -15.02 5.45 3.63
C PHE A 263 -15.58 6.86 3.47
N GLY A 264 -14.73 7.89 3.62
CA GLY A 264 -15.16 9.29 3.53
C GLY A 264 -14.43 10.11 2.48
N GLY A 265 -13.45 9.51 1.78
CA GLY A 265 -12.62 10.16 0.78
C GLY A 265 -11.53 11.04 1.39
N VAL A 266 -11.35 12.23 0.82
CA VAL A 266 -10.20 13.11 1.11
C VAL A 266 -10.59 14.43 1.74
N SER A 267 -9.79 14.84 2.73
CA SER A 267 -9.88 16.16 3.32
C SER A 267 -8.51 16.80 3.52
N MET A 268 -8.49 18.11 3.68
CA MET A 268 -7.32 18.88 4.08
C MET A 268 -7.61 19.66 5.36
N PHE A 269 -6.68 19.60 6.31
CA PHE A 269 -6.69 20.41 7.54
C PHE A 269 -5.66 21.53 7.43
N ASN A 270 -6.10 22.78 7.59
CA ASN A 270 -5.25 23.99 7.47
C ASN A 270 -4.71 24.51 8.82
N GLY A 271 -4.79 23.71 9.88
CA GLY A 271 -4.48 24.14 11.25
C GLY A 271 -5.68 24.69 12.03
N LYS A 272 -6.81 24.97 11.36
CA LYS A 272 -8.04 25.50 11.97
C LYS A 272 -9.27 24.66 11.65
N SER A 273 -9.45 24.27 10.40
CA SER A 273 -10.63 23.54 9.95
C SER A 273 -10.30 22.49 8.89
N PHE A 274 -11.17 21.49 8.79
CA PHE A 274 -11.15 20.48 7.74
C PHE A 274 -11.96 20.96 6.53
N THR A 275 -11.45 20.69 5.34
CA THR A 275 -12.18 20.83 4.08
C THR A 275 -12.28 19.46 3.41
N ASN A 276 -13.47 18.87 3.39
CA ASN A 276 -13.75 17.61 2.70
C ASN A 276 -14.02 17.89 1.21
N PHE A 277 -13.19 17.36 0.32
CA PHE A 277 -13.34 17.57 -1.12
C PHE A 277 -14.26 16.53 -1.78
N THR A 278 -14.38 15.35 -1.16
CA THR A 278 -15.29 14.29 -1.63
C THR A 278 -16.75 14.65 -1.33
N GLU A 279 -17.04 15.15 -0.12
CA GLU A 279 -18.39 15.62 0.25
C GLU A 279 -18.85 16.81 -0.61
N LYS A 280 -17.91 17.67 -1.03
CA LYS A 280 -18.18 18.77 -1.97
C LYS A 280 -18.37 18.30 -3.42
N GLY A 281 -18.24 17.00 -3.70
CA GLY A 281 -18.35 16.42 -5.04
C GLY A 281 -17.19 16.77 -5.98
N ILE A 282 -16.10 17.32 -5.46
CA ILE A 282 -14.92 17.71 -6.25
C ILE A 282 -14.08 16.47 -6.59
N ILE A 283 -13.95 15.55 -5.63
CA ILE A 283 -13.21 14.29 -5.77
C ILE A 283 -14.20 13.14 -5.74
N LYS A 284 -14.08 12.22 -6.70
CA LYS A 284 -14.82 10.95 -6.69
C LYS A 284 -13.96 9.87 -6.04
N GLY A 285 -14.62 8.94 -5.35
CA GLY A 285 -13.97 7.89 -4.58
C GLY A 285 -13.94 8.20 -3.08
N ILE A 286 -14.21 7.16 -2.30
CA ILE A 286 -14.28 7.23 -0.84
C ILE A 286 -13.08 6.57 -0.14
N GLU A 287 -12.34 5.76 -0.89
CA GLU A 287 -11.07 5.16 -0.48
C GLU A 287 -9.94 5.99 -1.10
N VAL A 288 -9.26 6.79 -0.27
CA VAL A 288 -8.19 7.69 -0.73
C VAL A 288 -6.91 7.45 0.06
N GLY A 289 -5.76 7.50 -0.61
CA GLY A 289 -4.44 7.42 0.01
C GLY A 289 -3.33 7.81 -0.98
N SER A 290 -2.10 7.35 -0.70
CA SER A 290 -0.92 7.51 -1.56
C SER A 290 -0.54 8.96 -1.81
N PHE A 291 -0.57 9.79 -0.76
CA PHE A 291 -0.26 11.21 -0.89
C PHE A 291 1.22 11.45 -1.23
N TYR A 292 1.45 12.40 -2.12
CA TYR A 292 2.79 12.88 -2.46
C TYR A 292 2.76 14.34 -2.86
N GLU A 293 3.67 15.16 -2.32
CA GLU A 293 3.89 16.53 -2.79
C GLU A 293 5.09 16.55 -3.74
N ASP A 294 4.88 17.03 -4.96
CA ASP A 294 5.97 17.17 -5.94
C ASP A 294 6.84 18.40 -5.68
N LYS A 295 7.98 18.51 -6.39
CA LYS A 295 8.92 19.63 -6.24
C LYS A 295 8.32 21.00 -6.55
N LYS A 296 7.14 21.07 -7.19
CA LYS A 296 6.42 22.31 -7.51
C LYS A 296 5.35 22.64 -6.46
N GLY A 297 5.16 21.80 -5.44
CA GLY A 297 4.12 21.95 -4.42
C GLY A 297 2.74 21.45 -4.86
N THR A 298 2.67 20.67 -5.96
CA THR A 298 1.43 20.02 -6.38
C THR A 298 1.21 18.79 -5.51
N ILE A 299 0.00 18.64 -5.00
CA ILE A 299 -0.38 17.49 -4.17
C ILE A 299 -0.99 16.42 -5.05
N TRP A 300 -0.40 15.25 -5.07
CA TRP A 300 -0.87 14.05 -5.77
C TRP A 300 -1.43 13.05 -4.76
N PHE A 301 -2.50 12.35 -5.13
CA PHE A 301 -3.07 11.27 -4.33
C PHE A 301 -3.90 10.32 -5.20
N ALA A 302 -4.09 9.10 -4.72
CA ALA A 302 -4.89 8.08 -5.38
C ALA A 302 -6.28 7.99 -4.76
N ALA A 303 -7.30 7.82 -5.59
CA ALA A 303 -8.64 7.43 -5.16
C ALA A 303 -8.96 6.08 -5.80
N GLU A 304 -9.20 5.06 -4.98
CA GLU A 304 -9.38 3.69 -5.45
C GLU A 304 -10.56 3.61 -6.45
N ASN A 305 -10.37 2.87 -7.54
CA ASN A 305 -11.30 2.76 -8.68
C ASN A 305 -11.59 4.09 -9.43
N HIS A 306 -10.90 5.18 -9.09
CA HIS A 306 -11.06 6.49 -9.75
C HIS A 306 -9.74 7.08 -10.25
N GLY A 307 -8.63 6.37 -10.07
CA GLY A 307 -7.31 6.75 -10.55
C GLY A 307 -6.58 7.70 -9.61
N VAL A 308 -5.88 8.68 -10.18
CA VAL A 308 -5.02 9.63 -9.45
C VAL A 308 -5.55 11.04 -9.64
N TYR A 309 -5.50 11.84 -8.58
CA TYR A 309 -5.76 13.28 -8.64
C TYR A 309 -4.48 14.05 -8.35
N ASN A 310 -4.36 15.24 -8.94
CA ASN A 310 -3.41 16.24 -8.48
C ASN A 310 -4.11 17.57 -8.13
N TYR A 311 -3.49 18.37 -7.28
CA TYR A 311 -3.96 19.68 -6.86
C TYR A 311 -2.82 20.70 -6.88
N ASN A 312 -2.92 21.69 -7.77
CA ASN A 312 -1.89 22.72 -7.96
C ASN A 312 -2.06 23.95 -7.04
N GLY A 313 -2.93 23.88 -6.03
CA GLY A 313 -3.29 25.02 -5.19
C GLY A 313 -4.47 25.85 -5.70
N LYS A 314 -4.99 25.57 -6.90
CA LYS A 314 -6.16 26.25 -7.48
C LYS A 314 -7.23 25.27 -7.95
N SER A 315 -6.82 24.24 -8.68
CA SER A 315 -7.73 23.28 -9.31
C SER A 315 -7.23 21.85 -9.14
N PHE A 316 -8.17 20.90 -9.18
CA PHE A 316 -7.87 19.48 -9.24
C PHE A 316 -7.83 19.00 -10.69
N THR A 317 -7.00 18.00 -10.98
CA THR A 317 -6.98 17.28 -12.26
C THR A 317 -6.98 15.78 -11.97
N SER A 318 -7.79 15.02 -12.70
CA SER A 318 -7.92 13.56 -12.54
C SER A 318 -7.27 12.81 -13.70
N PHE A 319 -6.63 11.70 -13.39
CA PHE A 319 -5.98 10.80 -14.33
C PHE A 319 -6.45 9.37 -14.09
N ASN A 320 -6.78 8.65 -15.16
CA ASN A 320 -7.46 7.35 -15.14
C ASN A 320 -7.05 6.52 -16.38
N GLU A 321 -7.82 5.48 -16.71
CA GLU A 321 -7.61 4.63 -17.87
C GLU A 321 -7.50 5.42 -19.20
N GLU A 322 -8.25 6.52 -19.37
CA GLU A 322 -8.18 7.37 -20.57
C GLU A 322 -6.79 8.01 -20.75
N HIS A 323 -6.02 8.09 -19.68
CA HIS A 323 -4.65 8.61 -19.66
C HIS A 323 -3.60 7.47 -19.68
N GLY A 324 -4.01 6.20 -19.80
CA GLY A 324 -3.13 5.03 -19.80
C GLY A 324 -2.87 4.43 -18.42
N LEU A 325 -3.50 4.94 -17.36
CA LEU A 325 -3.38 4.40 -16.01
C LEU A 325 -4.28 3.17 -15.86
N ASN A 326 -3.81 2.03 -16.35
CA ASN A 326 -4.55 0.76 -16.37
C ASN A 326 -4.45 0.02 -15.03
N THR A 327 -4.89 0.67 -13.96
CA THR A 327 -4.97 0.09 -12.61
C THR A 327 -6.09 0.75 -11.82
N ASN A 328 -6.67 -0.03 -10.91
CA ASN A 328 -7.71 0.45 -10.01
C ASN A 328 -7.17 0.90 -8.64
N GLY A 329 -5.88 0.69 -8.35
CA GLY A 329 -5.31 0.98 -7.04
C GLY A 329 -3.86 1.43 -7.14
N VAL A 330 -3.60 2.73 -6.98
CA VAL A 330 -2.25 3.28 -6.81
C VAL A 330 -1.93 3.40 -5.32
N LEU A 331 -0.84 2.77 -4.89
CA LEU A 331 -0.39 2.66 -3.49
C LEU A 331 0.83 3.54 -3.17
N SER A 332 1.53 4.03 -4.20
CA SER A 332 2.67 4.93 -4.04
C SER A 332 2.80 5.86 -5.22
N ILE A 333 3.04 7.14 -4.95
CA ILE A 333 3.37 8.16 -5.94
C ILE A 333 4.73 8.74 -5.54
N TYR A 334 5.63 8.91 -6.51
CA TYR A 334 6.97 9.42 -6.23
C TYR A 334 7.55 10.16 -7.44
N GLN A 335 8.11 11.35 -7.19
CA GLN A 335 8.94 12.07 -8.16
C GLN A 335 10.41 11.91 -7.78
N ASP A 336 11.22 11.38 -8.70
CA ASP A 336 12.63 11.17 -8.44
C ASP A 336 13.51 12.41 -8.73
N LYS A 337 14.81 12.28 -8.48
CA LYS A 337 15.81 13.34 -8.69
C LYS A 337 15.90 13.81 -10.15
N GLU A 338 15.52 12.99 -11.12
CA GLU A 338 15.51 13.30 -12.56
C GLU A 338 14.16 13.87 -13.03
N ASP A 339 13.28 14.22 -12.08
CA ASP A 339 11.91 14.73 -12.31
C ASP A 339 10.97 13.71 -12.96
N ARG A 340 11.33 12.42 -12.90
CA ARG A 340 10.48 11.34 -13.38
C ARG A 340 9.43 11.02 -12.32
N PHE A 341 8.18 10.92 -12.75
CA PHE A 341 7.10 10.42 -11.91
C PHE A 341 6.93 8.92 -12.05
N TRP A 342 6.73 8.28 -10.89
CA TRP A 342 6.53 6.87 -10.70
C TRP A 342 5.26 6.63 -9.89
N PHE A 343 4.43 5.71 -10.37
CA PHE A 343 3.17 5.32 -9.74
C PHE A 343 3.17 3.82 -9.54
N GLY A 344 3.23 3.40 -8.29
CA GLY A 344 3.24 2.02 -7.87
C GLY A 344 1.86 1.61 -7.38
N GLY A 345 1.40 0.43 -7.73
CA GLY A 345 0.09 -0.02 -7.31
C GLY A 345 -0.20 -1.45 -7.69
N TRP A 346 -1.50 -1.73 -7.85
CA TRP A 346 -1.99 -2.99 -8.40
C TRP A 346 -1.60 -3.03 -9.87
N GLY A 347 -1.04 -4.14 -10.32
CA GLY A 347 -0.41 -4.22 -11.62
C GLY A 347 0.93 -3.45 -11.68
N GLY A 348 1.71 -3.46 -10.61
CA GLY A 348 3.13 -3.07 -10.69
C GLY A 348 3.39 -1.55 -10.75
N LEU A 349 4.15 -1.11 -11.74
CA LEU A 349 4.77 0.22 -11.80
C LEU A 349 4.41 0.93 -13.10
N PHE A 350 4.11 2.23 -13.01
CA PHE A 350 3.78 3.08 -14.14
C PHE A 350 4.65 4.36 -14.11
N ARG A 351 4.99 4.87 -15.27
CA ARG A 351 5.59 6.20 -15.45
C ARG A 351 4.60 7.17 -16.08
N TYR A 352 4.63 8.41 -15.63
CA TYR A 352 3.92 9.53 -16.26
C TYR A 352 4.92 10.44 -16.96
N ASP A 353 4.67 10.73 -18.23
CA ASP A 353 5.52 11.59 -19.08
C ASP A 353 5.07 13.05 -19.14
N GLY A 354 3.98 13.39 -18.43
CA GLY A 354 3.33 14.70 -18.48
C GLY A 354 2.03 14.72 -19.29
N THR A 355 1.76 13.65 -20.05
CA THR A 355 0.55 13.47 -20.86
C THR A 355 -0.12 12.12 -20.59
N SER A 356 0.65 11.03 -20.53
CA SER A 356 0.13 9.67 -20.44
C SER A 356 0.93 8.81 -19.46
N PHE A 357 0.29 7.74 -19.00
CA PHE A 357 0.88 6.71 -18.16
C PHE A 357 1.31 5.51 -19.01
N THR A 358 2.51 5.01 -18.77
CA THR A 358 3.05 3.81 -19.40
C THR A 358 3.49 2.80 -18.35
N SER A 359 3.08 1.53 -18.51
CA SER A 359 3.52 0.44 -17.64
C SER A 359 5.03 0.21 -17.78
N VAL A 360 5.71 0.04 -16.66
CA VAL A 360 7.15 -0.23 -16.58
C VAL A 360 7.36 -1.73 -16.38
N THR A 361 8.17 -2.29 -17.28
CA THR A 361 8.57 -3.71 -17.28
C THR A 361 10.03 -3.85 -16.87
N ALA A 362 10.54 -5.08 -16.79
CA ALA A 362 11.97 -5.30 -16.58
C ALA A 362 12.84 -4.62 -17.66
N GLN A 363 12.29 -4.47 -18.88
CA GLN A 363 12.94 -3.80 -20.00
C GLN A 363 12.66 -2.28 -20.04
N GLY A 364 11.86 -1.76 -19.13
CA GLY A 364 11.54 -0.34 -19.00
C GLY A 364 10.11 0.03 -19.42
N PRO A 365 9.83 1.33 -19.62
CA PRO A 365 10.81 2.43 -19.63
C PRO A 365 11.34 2.79 -18.24
N TRP A 366 12.67 2.66 -18.06
CA TRP A 366 13.35 3.10 -16.83
C TRP A 366 13.96 4.51 -16.96
N GLY A 367 14.47 4.84 -18.14
CA GLY A 367 15.08 6.12 -18.48
C GLY A 367 14.08 7.18 -18.97
N LYS A 368 14.64 8.23 -19.59
CA LYS A 368 13.87 9.23 -20.36
C LYS A 368 13.49 8.71 -21.73
#